data_AF-A0A7X7AVZ7-F1
#
_entry.id   AF-A0A7X7AVZ7-F1
#
_cell.length_a   1.000
_cell.length_b   1.000
_cell.length_c   1.000
_cell.angle_alpha   90.00
_cell.angle_beta   90.00
_cell.angle_gamma   90.00
#
_symmetry.space_group_name_H-M   'P 1'
#
loop_
_entity.id
_entity.type
_entity.pdbx_description
1 polymer ?
#
loop_
_entity_poly.entity_id
_entity_poly.type
_entity_poly.pdbx_seq_one_letter_code
_entity_poly.pdbx_strand_id
1 'polypeptide(L)'
;MFNHRFNKFKIKLKASLTLKIALISAIIANLCLFAYSIIGSSVDVNGFLQEPFFLVPIAYFFVLIAIISGLLFMAKESRSGD
;
A
#
# COMPACT_ATOMS: atom_id res chain seq x y z
N MET A 1 -13.67 22.33 -27.14
CA MET A 1 -12.89 21.10 -27.45
C MET A 1 -11.58 20.94 -26.67
N PHE A 2 -10.86 22.03 -26.34
CA PHE A 2 -9.56 21.99 -25.64
C PHE A 2 -9.66 21.47 -24.18
N ASN A 3 -10.68 21.90 -23.43
CA ASN A 3 -10.84 21.59 -22.00
C ASN A 3 -11.03 20.08 -21.72
N HIS A 4 -11.64 19.35 -22.66
CA HIS A 4 -11.85 17.89 -22.54
C HIS A 4 -10.53 17.10 -22.58
N ARG A 5 -9.57 17.51 -23.44
CA ARG A 5 -8.26 16.84 -23.53
C ARG A 5 -7.39 17.08 -22.30
N PHE A 6 -7.46 18.27 -21.70
CA PHE A 6 -6.76 18.58 -20.45
C PHE A 6 -7.26 17.76 -19.27
N ASN A 7 -8.58 17.54 -19.18
CA ASN A 7 -9.15 16.76 -18.09
C ASN A 7 -8.76 15.27 -18.19
N LYS A 8 -8.78 14.69 -19.41
CA LYS A 8 -8.26 13.33 -19.64
C LYS A 8 -6.79 13.18 -19.23
N PHE A 9 -5.95 14.17 -19.52
CA PHE A 9 -4.53 14.14 -19.14
C PHE A 9 -4.34 14.17 -17.62
N LYS A 10 -5.04 15.04 -16.88
CA LYS A 10 -5.01 15.06 -15.41
C LYS A 10 -5.47 13.74 -14.79
N ILE A 11 -6.50 13.13 -15.37
CA ILE A 11 -7.01 11.82 -14.93
C ILE A 11 -5.96 10.73 -15.12
N LYS A 12 -5.32 10.67 -16.29
CA LYS A 12 -4.25 9.70 -16.59
C LYS A 12 -3.04 9.88 -15.69
N LEU A 13 -2.66 11.12 -15.40
CA LEU A 13 -1.57 11.45 -14.48
C LEU A 13 -1.87 11.04 -13.04
N LYS A 14 -3.09 11.32 -12.54
CA LYS A 14 -3.53 10.86 -11.22
C LYS A 14 -3.56 9.33 -11.11
N ALA A 15 -4.02 8.63 -12.15
CA ALA A 15 -4.05 7.18 -12.17
C ALA A 15 -2.64 6.57 -12.09
N SER A 16 -1.66 7.15 -12.82
CA SER A 16 -0.25 6.75 -12.71
C SER A 16 0.33 6.98 -11.31
N LEU A 17 -0.07 8.07 -10.64
CA LEU A 17 0.34 8.35 -9.26
C LEU A 17 -0.26 7.35 -8.26
N THR A 18 -1.54 6.98 -8.40
CA THR A 18 -2.21 6.00 -7.53
C THR A 18 -1.56 4.62 -7.59
N LEU A 19 -1.16 4.16 -8.78
CA LEU A 19 -0.42 2.90 -8.93
C LEU A 19 0.94 2.92 -8.23
N LYS A 20 1.68 4.03 -8.34
CA LYS A 20 2.99 4.17 -7.67
C LYS A 20 2.84 4.09 -6.15
N ILE A 21 1.80 4.73 -5.59
CA ILE A 21 1.50 4.65 -4.15
C ILE A 21 1.21 3.20 -3.75
N ALA A 22 0.36 2.49 -4.51
CA ALA A 22 0.05 1.09 -4.22
C ALA A 22 1.30 0.20 -4.22
N LEU A 23 2.19 0.37 -5.20
CA LEU A 23 3.42 -0.40 -5.30
C LEU A 23 4.39 -0.10 -4.15
N ILE A 24 4.61 1.18 -3.84
CA ILE A 24 5.49 1.59 -2.73
C ILE A 24 4.95 1.07 -1.40
N SER A 25 3.65 1.19 -1.15
CA SER A 25 3.02 0.64 0.06
C SER A 25 3.17 -0.88 0.15
N ALA A 26 3.02 -1.62 -0.96
CA ALA A 26 3.24 -3.05 -0.98
C ALA A 26 4.70 -3.45 -0.67
N ILE A 27 5.68 -2.69 -1.18
CA ILE A 27 7.10 -2.93 -0.88
C ILE A 27 7.38 -2.68 0.61
N ILE A 28 6.88 -1.58 1.17
CA ILE A 28 7.07 -1.25 2.60
C ILE A 28 6.44 -2.34 3.48
N ALA A 29 5.23 -2.79 3.16
CA ALA A 29 4.58 -3.87 3.89
C ALA A 29 5.42 -5.17 3.90
N ASN A 30 5.93 -5.58 2.73
CA ASN A 30 6.79 -6.76 2.63
C ASN A 30 8.09 -6.58 3.42
N LEU A 31 8.69 -5.39 3.39
CA LEU A 31 9.90 -5.11 4.16
C LEU A 31 9.65 -5.19 5.67
N CYS A 32 8.50 -4.71 6.15
CA CYS A 32 8.11 -4.83 7.56
C CYS A 32 7.91 -6.29 7.99
N LEU A 33 7.26 -7.11 7.16
CA LEU A 33 7.08 -8.54 7.44
C LEU A 33 8.41 -9.31 7.41
N PHE A 34 9.28 -8.95 6.46
CA PHE A 34 10.61 -9.53 6.35
C PHE A 34 11.48 -9.17 7.56
N ALA A 35 11.46 -7.91 7.98
CA ALA A 35 12.15 -7.45 9.19
C ALA A 35 11.61 -8.15 10.45
N TYR A 36 10.30 -8.34 10.57
CA TYR A 36 9.70 -9.11 11.66
C TYR A 36 10.21 -10.55 11.69
N SER A 37 10.34 -11.18 10.51
CA SER A 37 10.84 -12.56 10.39
C SER A 37 12.31 -12.70 10.82
N ILE A 38 13.12 -11.64 10.65
CA ILE A 38 14.53 -11.61 11.08
C ILE A 38 14.64 -11.34 12.58
N ILE A 39 13.90 -10.35 13.09
CA ILE A 39 13.99 -9.94 14.50
C ILE A 39 13.36 -11.00 15.41
N GLY A 40 12.24 -11.59 14.98
CA GLY A 40 11.49 -12.58 15.72
C GLY A 40 10.78 -12.01 16.95
N SER A 41 10.35 -12.91 17.83
CA SER A 41 9.77 -12.59 19.13
C SER A 41 10.31 -13.56 20.17
N SER A 42 10.42 -13.11 21.42
CA SER A 42 10.82 -13.95 22.55
C SER A 42 10.01 -13.60 23.78
N VAL A 43 9.81 -14.57 24.68
CA VAL A 43 9.11 -14.35 25.96
C VAL A 43 10.15 -14.20 27.06
N ASP A 44 10.08 -13.10 27.80
CA ASP A 44 10.95 -12.84 28.94
C ASP A 44 10.59 -13.74 30.14
N VAL A 45 11.50 -13.84 31.11
CA VAL A 45 11.32 -14.63 32.35
C VAL A 45 10.10 -14.22 33.17
N ASN A 46 9.66 -12.97 33.00
CA ASN A 46 8.46 -12.43 33.62
C ASN A 46 7.16 -12.74 32.84
N GLY A 47 7.25 -13.50 31.74
CA GLY A 47 6.14 -13.84 30.85
C GLY A 47 5.75 -12.73 29.87
N PHE A 48 6.54 -11.65 29.77
CA PHE A 48 6.28 -10.57 28.82
C PHE A 48 6.82 -10.91 27.44
N LEU A 49 5.99 -10.73 26.43
CA LEU A 49 6.36 -10.91 25.04
C LEU A 49 7.20 -9.72 24.54
N GLN A 50 8.46 -9.98 24.23
CA GLN A 50 9.39 -9.07 23.59
C GLN A 50 9.35 -9.30 22.08
N GLU A 51 8.55 -8.49 21.41
CA GLU A 51 8.46 -8.49 19.95
C GLU A 51 8.50 -7.07 19.42
N PRO A 52 8.94 -6.87 18.16
CA PRO A 52 8.88 -5.58 17.49
C PRO A 52 7.42 -5.28 17.11
N PHE A 53 6.58 -5.04 18.13
CA PHE A 53 5.12 -4.95 18.08
C PHE A 53 4.58 -4.00 17.00
N PHE A 54 5.37 -3.02 16.57
CA PHE A 54 4.94 -2.06 15.56
C PHE A 54 5.04 -2.58 14.12
N LEU A 55 5.90 -3.56 13.84
CA LEU A 55 6.17 -4.00 12.46
C LEU A 55 4.97 -4.72 11.83
N VAL A 56 4.30 -5.60 12.59
CA VAL A 56 3.16 -6.37 12.08
C VAL A 56 1.93 -5.47 11.84
N PRO A 57 1.48 -4.63 12.79
CA PRO A 57 0.42 -3.67 12.56
C PRO A 57 0.71 -2.69 11.43
N ILE A 58 1.95 -2.17 11.32
CA ILE A 58 2.36 -1.29 10.23
C ILE A 58 2.31 -2.01 8.87
N ALA A 59 2.76 -3.27 8.82
CA ALA A 59 2.68 -4.06 7.59
C ALA A 59 1.24 -4.17 7.09
N TYR A 60 0.30 -4.57 7.96
CA TYR A 60 -1.12 -4.65 7.59
C TYR A 60 -1.72 -3.30 7.20
N PHE A 61 -1.32 -2.21 7.85
CA PHE A 61 -1.75 -0.87 7.48
C PHE A 61 -1.32 -0.51 6.04
N PHE A 62 -0.06 -0.80 5.68
CA PHE A 62 0.42 -0.57 4.31
C PHE A 62 -0.19 -1.52 3.29
N VAL A 63 -0.47 -2.79 3.64
CA VAL A 63 -1.22 -3.71 2.79
C VAL A 63 -2.62 -3.15 2.49
N LEU A 64 -3.31 -2.63 3.50
CA LEU A 64 -4.64 -2.04 3.34
C LEU A 64 -4.59 -0.83 2.38
N ILE A 65 -3.59 0.05 2.52
CA ILE A 65 -3.41 1.17 1.59
C ILE A 65 -3.16 0.67 0.15
N ALA A 66 -2.34 -0.36 -0.01
CA ALA A 66 -2.04 -0.94 -1.31
C ALA A 66 -3.30 -1.54 -1.97
N ILE A 67 -4.11 -2.28 -1.22
CA ILE A 67 -5.37 -2.88 -1.69
C ILE A 67 -6.37 -1.79 -2.10
N ILE A 68 -6.61 -0.79 -1.24
CA ILE A 68 -7.55 0.29 -1.54
C ILE A 68 -7.08 1.07 -2.78
N SER A 69 -5.80 1.42 -2.83
CA SER A 69 -5.24 2.17 -3.97
C SER A 69 -5.32 1.36 -5.27
N GLY A 70 -5.03 0.06 -5.21
CA GLY A 70 -5.17 -0.86 -6.35
C GLY A 70 -6.62 -0.98 -6.82
N LEU A 71 -7.56 -1.16 -5.90
CA LEU A 71 -8.99 -1.27 -6.22
C LEU A 71 -9.53 0.02 -6.84
N LEU A 72 -9.15 1.18 -6.29
CA LEU A 72 -9.51 2.48 -6.85
C LEU A 72 -8.95 2.68 -8.26
N PHE A 73 -7.73 2.20 -8.51
CA PHE A 73 -7.16 2.22 -9.86
C PHE A 73 -7.96 1.33 -10.82
N MET A 74 -8.24 0.08 -10.45
CA MET A 74 -9.01 -0.85 -11.27
C MET A 74 -10.41 -0.33 -11.59
N ALA A 75 -11.12 0.19 -10.58
CA ALA A 75 -12.46 0.76 -10.75
C ALA A 75 -12.46 2.03 -11.63
N LYS A 76 -11.33 2.74 -11.71
CA LYS A 76 -11.17 3.91 -12.56
C LYS A 76 -10.80 3.53 -14.00
N GLU A 77 -10.01 2.48 -14.18
CA GLU A 77 -9.64 1.95 -15.50
C GLU A 77 -10.86 1.38 -16.22
N SER A 78 -11.72 0.63 -15.53
CA SER A 78 -12.96 0.09 -16.09
C SER A 78 -13.97 1.16 -16.55
N ARG A 79 -13.82 2.40 -16.07
CA ARG A 79 -14.64 3.56 -16.46
C ARG A 79 -14.04 4.39 -17.59
N SER A 80 -12.81 4.09 -18.03
CA SER A 80 -12.12 4.86 -19.08
C SER A 80 -12.19 4.21 -20.46
N GLY A 81 -12.79 3.01 -20.56
CA GLY A 81 -13.02 2.26 -21.79
C GLY A 81 -14.43 2.40 -22.39
N ASP A 82 -15.30 3.20 -21.76
CA ASP A 82 -16.62 3.65 -22.25
C ASP A 82 -16.53 5.17 -22.50
#